data_AF-A0A7Y0C6F1-F1
#
_entry.id   AF-A0A7Y0C6F1-F1
#
_cell.length_a   1.000
_cell.length_b   1.000
_cell.length_c   1.000
_cell.angle_alpha   90.00
_cell.angle_beta   90.00
_cell.angle_gamma   90.00
#
_symmetry.space_group_name_H-M   'P 1'
#
loop_
_entity.id
_entity.type
_entity.pdbx_description
1 polymer ?
#
loop_
_entity_poly.entity_id
_entity_poly.type
_entity_poly.pdbx_seq_one_letter_code
_entity_poly.pdbx_strand_id
1 'polypeptide(L)'
;MNRFKSYCKRLVYLIPLVLTAFVAGCGGGSDNNAALLATGVGPTVTTTTPANTATNVPVNRKLTATFSNAIDPATITTDSFTVTAPGGVVISGTVTLNAANNTAIFAPVSALPINTKLTATITTGVKDGNGRALASAFVWTFTTGATLDTTVPSVTSTSPVDAATGVPINRKISAIFDEAMDPSTITSATFSVTTGPSATPVAGVVTYVGTTAIFTPTGNLALSTTYKATITTGATNLAIPAKGLPANVQWSFTTADASLALAKGPAPVVLGTAGDFVILAKSGVSTTGTTAVTGNIGLSPAAETFLTGFSLTRDPSNQWSTSSLVTGRLYAADLTPPTPSNLTTAVSNMETAYTDAAGRSLPDATELGAGNISGMTLVPGLYKWGTGVLMASNITLSGGANDVWIFQIAQDLTVGNGVMVTLSGGAQAKNIFWQVAGQATLGTTADFKGTILSKTLIALQTGAVMNGRALAQTAVTLDANAVTKPAL
;
A
#
# COMPACT_ATOMS: atom_id res chain seq x y z
N MET A 1 -24.82 -58.94 -41.76
CA MET A 1 -24.11 -59.84 -42.71
C MET A 1 -22.62 -59.53 -42.59
N ASN A 2 -21.92 -60.05 -41.58
CA ASN A 2 -21.15 -61.31 -41.56
C ASN A 2 -19.84 -61.30 -42.41
N ARG A 3 -18.72 -61.61 -41.71
CA ARG A 3 -17.41 -62.17 -42.14
C ARG A 3 -16.26 -61.15 -42.26
N PHE A 4 -15.23 -61.08 -41.41
CA PHE A 4 -14.26 -62.07 -40.84
C PHE A 4 -13.37 -62.78 -41.88
N LYS A 5 -12.07 -62.41 -41.89
CA LYS A 5 -10.81 -63.13 -42.29
C LYS A 5 -9.79 -62.05 -42.71
N SER A 6 -8.79 -61.61 -41.94
CA SER A 6 -7.68 -62.29 -41.23
C SER A 6 -6.83 -63.20 -42.13
N TYR A 7 -5.68 -62.68 -42.58
CA TYR A 7 -4.54 -63.48 -43.03
C TYR A 7 -3.47 -63.45 -41.93
N CYS A 8 -3.17 -64.64 -41.43
CA CYS A 8 -2.28 -64.92 -40.33
C CYS A 8 -0.81 -65.08 -40.80
N LYS A 9 0.10 -64.57 -39.98
CA LYS A 9 1.39 -65.16 -39.55
C LYS A 9 2.54 -65.37 -40.56
N ARG A 10 3.63 -64.65 -40.30
CA ARG A 10 4.82 -65.25 -39.65
C ARG A 10 5.35 -64.29 -38.57
N LEU A 11 5.57 -64.84 -37.38
CA LEU A 11 5.96 -64.19 -36.12
C LEU A 11 7.23 -64.89 -35.64
N VAL A 12 8.39 -64.20 -35.63
CA VAL A 12 9.62 -64.53 -34.86
C VAL A 12 10.46 -63.23 -34.83
N TYR A 13 10.31 -62.34 -33.83
CA TYR A 13 10.98 -62.24 -32.51
C TYR A 13 12.08 -61.14 -32.45
N LEU A 14 11.89 -60.24 -31.47
CA LEU A 14 12.84 -59.45 -30.65
C LEU A 14 13.54 -58.18 -31.19
N ILE A 15 13.11 -57.05 -30.61
CA ILE A 15 13.74 -55.70 -30.51
C ILE A 15 14.64 -55.67 -29.24
N PRO A 16 15.82 -55.00 -29.23
CA PRO A 16 15.97 -53.66 -28.59
C PRO A 16 16.84 -52.67 -29.43
N LEU A 17 16.43 -51.41 -29.57
CA LEU A 17 16.76 -50.23 -28.72
C LEU A 17 18.15 -49.59 -29.01
N VAL A 18 18.10 -48.36 -29.54
CA VAL A 18 19.05 -47.22 -29.41
C VAL A 18 20.48 -47.38 -29.97
N LEU A 19 20.80 -46.58 -31.01
CA LEU A 19 22.07 -45.83 -31.07
C LEU A 19 22.00 -44.65 -32.06
N THR A 20 22.48 -43.50 -31.59
CA THR A 20 22.67 -42.20 -32.25
C THR A 20 23.61 -42.23 -33.45
N ALA A 21 23.27 -41.50 -34.54
CA ALA A 21 24.17 -40.61 -35.31
C ALA A 21 23.51 -40.15 -36.63
N PHE A 22 23.28 -38.83 -36.78
CA PHE A 22 23.21 -38.15 -38.09
C PHE A 22 24.10 -36.91 -37.94
N VAL A 23 25.34 -36.97 -38.42
CA VAL A 23 25.79 -36.51 -39.75
C VAL A 23 25.46 -35.04 -39.99
N ALA A 24 26.52 -34.23 -39.99
CA ALA A 24 26.52 -32.84 -40.42
C ALA A 24 26.02 -32.72 -41.87
N GLY A 25 25.01 -31.87 -42.07
CA GLY A 25 24.58 -31.37 -43.37
C GLY A 25 24.53 -29.84 -43.29
N CYS A 26 25.44 -29.20 -44.02
CA CYS A 26 25.45 -27.75 -44.23
C CYS A 26 24.60 -27.41 -45.47
N GLY A 27 23.89 -26.28 -45.41
CA GLY A 27 23.09 -25.69 -46.50
C GLY A 27 21.64 -25.54 -46.07
N GLY A 28 21.06 -24.37 -45.80
CA GLY A 28 21.38 -23.03 -46.27
C GLY A 28 20.15 -22.50 -47.01
N GLY A 29 19.35 -21.64 -46.37
CA GLY A 29 18.38 -20.79 -47.06
C GLY A 29 16.95 -20.77 -46.50
N SER A 30 16.65 -19.66 -45.82
CA SER A 30 15.33 -19.01 -45.71
C SER A 30 14.25 -19.66 -44.84
N ASP A 31 14.36 -19.47 -43.53
CA ASP A 31 13.19 -19.50 -42.64
C ASP A 31 12.67 -18.07 -42.44
N ASN A 32 11.80 -17.64 -43.36
CA ASN A 32 10.79 -16.61 -43.06
C ASN A 32 9.72 -17.24 -42.17
N ASN A 33 10.00 -17.44 -40.87
CA ASN A 33 8.93 -17.65 -39.90
C ASN A 33 9.35 -17.34 -38.46
N ALA A 34 9.42 -16.06 -38.12
CA ALA A 34 9.47 -15.58 -36.72
C ALA A 34 8.26 -14.69 -36.38
N ALA A 35 7.12 -14.93 -37.03
CA ALA A 35 5.86 -14.26 -36.71
C ALA A 35 4.86 -15.26 -36.11
N LEU A 36 5.28 -15.99 -35.07
CA LEU A 36 4.33 -16.55 -34.13
C LEU A 36 3.82 -15.37 -33.29
N LEU A 37 2.64 -14.86 -33.66
CA LEU A 37 1.97 -13.71 -33.07
C LEU A 37 1.99 -13.78 -31.55
N ALA A 38 2.89 -13.02 -30.94
CA ALA A 38 2.95 -12.86 -29.51
C ALA A 38 1.73 -12.02 -29.09
N THR A 39 0.64 -12.66 -28.70
CA THR A 39 -0.54 -11.99 -28.12
C THR A 39 -0.15 -11.42 -26.75
N GLY A 40 0.34 -10.18 -26.75
CA GLY A 40 0.78 -9.45 -25.56
C GLY A 40 1.26 -8.05 -25.93
N VAL A 41 1.05 -7.07 -25.05
CA VAL A 41 1.54 -5.69 -25.22
C VAL A 41 3.05 -5.68 -25.00
N GLY A 42 3.80 -4.99 -25.87
CA GLY A 42 5.24 -4.79 -25.69
C GLY A 42 5.58 -3.94 -24.45
N PRO A 43 6.86 -3.78 -24.10
CA PRO A 43 7.25 -2.99 -22.95
C PRO A 43 6.84 -1.52 -23.10
N THR A 44 6.56 -0.87 -21.98
CA THR A 44 6.30 0.57 -21.88
C THR A 44 7.23 1.19 -20.83
N VAL A 45 7.58 2.47 -21.00
CA VAL A 45 8.29 3.23 -19.94
C VAL A 45 7.26 3.71 -18.94
N THR A 46 7.42 3.34 -17.68
CA THR A 46 6.49 3.68 -16.59
C THR A 46 6.93 4.92 -15.82
N THR A 47 8.23 5.11 -15.62
CA THR A 47 8.79 6.27 -14.90
C THR A 47 10.15 6.68 -15.45
N THR A 48 10.47 7.98 -15.39
CA THR A 48 11.80 8.51 -15.69
C THR A 48 12.30 9.43 -14.59
N THR A 49 13.62 9.45 -14.39
CA THR A 49 14.32 10.45 -13.58
C THR A 49 15.41 11.09 -14.44
N PRO A 50 15.40 12.41 -14.67
CA PRO A 50 14.36 13.37 -14.29
C PRO A 50 12.99 13.06 -14.92
N ALA A 51 11.94 13.52 -14.25
CA ALA A 51 10.59 13.47 -14.82
C ALA A 51 10.50 14.33 -16.09
N ASN A 52 9.57 14.00 -16.99
CA ASN A 52 9.33 14.81 -18.17
C ASN A 52 9.02 16.26 -17.79
N THR A 53 9.65 17.21 -18.48
CA THR A 53 9.61 18.66 -18.27
C THR A 53 10.22 19.16 -16.95
N ALA A 54 10.96 18.33 -16.21
CA ALA A 54 11.65 18.77 -15.00
C ALA A 54 12.60 19.94 -15.28
N THR A 55 12.65 20.91 -14.36
CA THR A 55 13.53 22.09 -14.41
C THR A 55 14.57 22.05 -13.30
N ASN A 56 15.64 22.84 -13.42
CA ASN A 56 16.70 22.93 -12.41
C ASN A 56 17.35 21.57 -12.09
N VAL A 57 17.42 20.67 -13.07
CA VAL A 57 18.07 19.37 -12.90
C VAL A 57 19.57 19.61 -12.68
N PRO A 58 20.19 19.08 -11.61
CA PRO A 58 21.61 19.25 -11.38
C PRO A 58 22.44 18.65 -12.51
N VAL A 59 23.54 19.30 -12.85
CA VAL A 59 24.31 18.94 -14.07
C VAL A 59 25.11 17.65 -13.94
N ASN A 60 25.27 17.09 -12.74
CA ASN A 60 26.07 15.90 -12.47
C ASN A 60 25.21 14.71 -12.02
N ARG A 61 24.09 14.41 -12.72
CA ARG A 61 23.25 13.27 -12.39
C ARG A 61 23.12 12.26 -13.51
N LYS A 62 22.98 10.99 -13.11
CA LYS A 62 22.52 9.90 -13.97
C LYS A 62 21.03 10.09 -14.28
N LEU A 63 20.62 9.60 -15.44
CA LEU A 63 19.22 9.56 -15.87
C LEU A 63 18.72 8.11 -15.82
N THR A 64 17.45 7.90 -15.51
CA THR A 64 16.86 6.56 -15.47
C THR A 64 15.53 6.48 -16.23
N ALA A 65 15.24 5.30 -16.76
CA ALA A 65 13.95 4.94 -17.33
C ALA A 65 13.57 3.53 -16.88
N THR A 66 12.42 3.39 -16.21
CA THR A 66 11.89 2.11 -15.71
C THR A 66 10.82 1.58 -16.66
N PHE A 67 10.82 0.27 -16.89
CA PHE A 67 9.93 -0.40 -17.83
C PHE A 67 8.86 -1.26 -17.14
N SER A 68 7.73 -1.45 -17.81
CA SER A 68 6.62 -2.29 -17.35
C SER A 68 6.94 -3.79 -17.33
N ASN A 69 7.96 -4.22 -18.07
CA ASN A 69 8.32 -5.61 -18.28
C ASN A 69 9.84 -5.80 -18.15
N ALA A 70 10.26 -7.04 -17.93
CA ALA A 70 11.66 -7.41 -18.06
C ALA A 70 12.16 -7.16 -19.49
N ILE A 71 13.23 -6.38 -19.60
CA ILE A 71 13.85 -5.98 -20.86
C ILE A 71 15.00 -6.92 -21.18
N ASP A 72 15.15 -7.26 -22.46
CA ASP A 72 16.35 -7.95 -22.95
C ASP A 72 17.57 -7.02 -22.78
N PRO A 73 18.53 -7.36 -21.91
CA PRO A 73 19.70 -6.51 -21.65
C PRO A 73 20.52 -6.19 -22.89
N ALA A 74 20.52 -7.06 -23.91
CA ALA A 74 21.24 -6.83 -25.16
C ALA A 74 20.67 -5.67 -25.99
N THR A 75 19.42 -5.27 -25.71
CA THR A 75 18.74 -4.18 -26.43
C THR A 75 18.86 -2.82 -25.74
N ILE A 76 19.48 -2.77 -24.55
CA ILE A 76 19.73 -1.53 -23.79
C ILE A 76 21.19 -1.12 -24.00
N THR A 77 21.40 -0.17 -24.92
CA THR A 77 22.72 0.32 -25.33
C THR A 77 22.68 1.84 -25.47
N THR A 78 23.83 2.44 -25.80
CA THR A 78 23.93 3.86 -26.12
C THR A 78 23.18 4.26 -27.39
N ASP A 79 22.78 3.30 -28.24
CA ASP A 79 21.97 3.56 -29.43
C ASP A 79 20.47 3.57 -29.12
N SER A 80 20.06 2.88 -28.04
CA SER A 80 18.66 2.75 -27.66
C SER A 80 18.24 3.64 -26.49
N PHE A 81 19.18 4.10 -25.66
CA PHE A 81 18.98 5.16 -24.69
C PHE A 81 19.94 6.32 -24.97
N THR A 82 19.43 7.36 -25.64
CA THR A 82 20.20 8.53 -26.06
C THR A 82 19.79 9.79 -25.31
N VAL A 83 20.72 10.74 -25.20
CA VAL A 83 20.49 12.09 -24.64
C VAL A 83 21.08 13.11 -25.60
N THR A 84 20.31 14.15 -25.94
CA THR A 84 20.72 15.19 -26.88
C THR A 84 20.44 16.58 -26.33
N ALA A 85 21.27 17.54 -26.71
CA ALA A 85 21.07 18.97 -26.49
C ALA A 85 20.43 19.63 -27.74
N PRO A 86 20.00 20.90 -27.66
CA PRO A 86 19.43 21.61 -28.80
C PRO A 86 20.35 21.58 -30.02
N GLY A 87 19.77 21.45 -31.21
CA GLY A 87 20.53 21.25 -32.45
C GLY A 87 20.97 19.80 -32.70
N GLY A 88 20.53 18.84 -31.88
CA GLY A 88 20.82 17.41 -32.07
C GLY A 88 22.19 16.97 -31.58
N VAL A 89 22.87 17.80 -30.78
CA VAL A 89 24.19 17.48 -30.22
C VAL A 89 24.05 16.33 -29.22
N VAL A 90 24.72 15.21 -29.48
CA VAL A 90 24.68 14.03 -28.60
C VAL A 90 25.49 14.28 -27.34
N ILE A 91 24.89 13.95 -26.19
CA ILE A 91 25.59 13.90 -24.89
C ILE A 91 26.16 12.49 -24.74
N SER A 92 27.48 12.38 -24.59
CA SER A 92 28.14 11.11 -24.37
C SER A 92 27.89 10.57 -22.96
N GLY A 93 27.68 9.26 -22.86
CA GLY A 93 27.42 8.57 -21.59
C GLY A 93 27.56 7.06 -21.74
N THR A 94 27.49 6.36 -20.62
CA THR A 94 27.34 4.91 -20.61
C THR A 94 25.90 4.54 -20.30
N VAL A 95 25.45 3.39 -20.80
CA VAL A 95 24.10 2.88 -20.56
C VAL A 95 24.22 1.50 -19.92
N THR A 96 23.50 1.30 -18.82
CA THR A 96 23.39 0.00 -18.13
C THR A 96 21.94 -0.34 -17.85
N LEU A 97 21.65 -1.62 -17.61
CA LEU A 97 20.34 -2.10 -17.19
C LEU A 97 20.43 -2.71 -15.80
N ASN A 98 19.64 -2.21 -14.85
CA ASN A 98 19.31 -2.93 -13.64
C ASN A 98 18.14 -3.89 -13.95
N ALA A 99 18.46 -5.16 -14.20
CA ALA A 99 17.48 -6.18 -14.55
C ALA A 99 16.53 -6.54 -13.39
N ALA A 100 16.94 -6.39 -12.13
CA ALA A 100 16.07 -6.67 -10.98
C ALA A 100 14.93 -5.65 -10.85
N ASN A 101 15.15 -4.42 -11.31
CA ASN A 101 14.21 -3.31 -11.24
C ASN A 101 13.71 -2.86 -12.62
N ASN A 102 14.01 -3.60 -13.69
CA ASN A 102 13.70 -3.23 -15.07
C ASN A 102 14.01 -1.77 -15.39
N THR A 103 15.18 -1.27 -14.97
CA THR A 103 15.50 0.16 -15.06
C THR A 103 16.80 0.38 -15.82
N ALA A 104 16.72 1.05 -16.96
CA ALA A 104 17.88 1.51 -17.71
C ALA A 104 18.45 2.79 -17.08
N ILE A 105 19.77 2.91 -17.06
CA ILE A 105 20.51 3.99 -16.42
C ILE A 105 21.49 4.56 -17.44
N PHE A 106 21.36 5.85 -17.73
CA PHE A 106 22.32 6.62 -18.53
C PHE A 106 23.21 7.44 -17.58
N ALA A 107 24.52 7.19 -17.60
CA ALA A 107 25.49 7.95 -16.83
C ALA A 107 26.32 8.85 -17.79
N PRO A 108 26.12 10.18 -17.78
CA PRO A 108 26.91 11.06 -18.62
C PRO A 108 28.40 11.01 -18.23
N VAL A 109 29.30 11.06 -19.22
CA VAL A 109 30.76 11.02 -18.97
C VAL A 109 31.33 12.34 -18.45
N SER A 110 30.59 13.43 -18.64
CA SER A 110 30.91 14.78 -18.18
C SER A 110 29.67 15.46 -17.60
N ALA A 111 29.84 16.57 -16.91
CA ALA A 111 28.70 17.39 -16.48
C ALA A 111 27.82 17.75 -17.69
N LEU A 112 26.51 17.64 -17.51
CA LEU A 112 25.51 18.05 -18.49
C LEU A 112 25.62 19.58 -18.73
N PRO A 113 25.30 20.08 -19.94
CA PRO A 113 25.34 21.52 -20.21
C PRO A 113 24.43 22.29 -19.25
N ILE A 114 24.87 23.45 -18.73
CA ILE A 114 24.09 24.27 -17.78
C ILE A 114 22.88 24.94 -18.47
N ASN A 115 21.79 25.17 -17.73
CA ASN A 115 20.61 25.92 -18.19
C ASN A 115 20.09 25.49 -19.58
N THR A 116 20.20 24.19 -19.90
CA THR A 116 19.99 23.65 -21.23
C THR A 116 18.84 22.66 -21.22
N LYS A 117 17.91 22.82 -22.17
CA LYS A 117 16.85 21.82 -22.40
C LYS A 117 17.43 20.63 -23.14
N LEU A 118 17.56 19.51 -22.44
CA LEU A 118 18.00 18.23 -22.98
C LEU A 118 16.79 17.36 -23.34
N THR A 119 16.98 16.49 -24.33
CA THR A 119 16.01 15.50 -24.79
C THR A 119 16.60 14.11 -24.63
N ALA A 120 15.97 13.28 -23.82
CA ALA A 120 16.32 11.89 -23.67
C ALA A 120 15.31 11.01 -24.42
N THR A 121 15.79 9.94 -25.04
CA THR A 121 14.99 9.07 -25.90
C THR A 121 15.29 7.61 -25.59
N ILE A 122 14.24 6.82 -25.35
CA ILE A 122 14.27 5.37 -25.49
C ILE A 122 13.71 5.01 -26.87
N THR A 123 14.50 4.37 -27.71
CA THR A 123 14.07 4.03 -29.08
C THR A 123 13.17 2.79 -29.12
N THR A 124 12.53 2.55 -30.27
CA THR A 124 11.81 1.29 -30.54
C THR A 124 12.73 0.07 -30.67
N GLY A 125 14.05 0.25 -30.59
CA GLY A 125 15.02 -0.84 -30.60
C GLY A 125 15.02 -1.67 -29.30
N VAL A 126 14.51 -1.11 -28.20
CA VAL A 126 14.40 -1.81 -26.91
C VAL A 126 13.29 -2.85 -26.95
N LYS A 127 13.60 -4.08 -26.49
CA LYS A 127 12.67 -5.22 -26.52
C LYS A 127 12.55 -5.92 -25.18
N ASP A 128 11.41 -6.56 -24.93
CA ASP A 128 11.26 -7.51 -23.82
C ASP A 128 11.98 -8.84 -24.11
N GLY A 129 12.05 -9.72 -23.11
CA GLY A 129 12.63 -11.06 -23.26
C GLY A 129 11.90 -11.99 -24.24
N ASN A 130 10.73 -11.59 -24.76
CA ASN A 130 10.02 -12.29 -25.83
C ASN A 130 10.24 -11.65 -27.21
N GLY A 131 11.12 -10.65 -27.31
CA GLY A 131 11.44 -9.94 -28.55
C GLY A 131 10.42 -8.89 -28.97
N ARG A 132 9.43 -8.55 -28.12
CA ARG A 132 8.46 -7.48 -28.40
C ARG A 132 9.10 -6.12 -28.15
N ALA A 133 9.05 -5.24 -29.14
CA ALA A 133 9.61 -3.89 -29.05
C ALA A 133 8.67 -2.89 -28.36
N LEU A 134 9.22 -1.76 -27.91
CA LEU A 134 8.41 -0.57 -27.63
C LEU A 134 7.56 -0.21 -28.86
N ALA A 135 6.26 0.07 -28.65
CA ALA A 135 5.34 0.43 -29.74
C ALA A 135 5.72 1.75 -30.44
N SER A 136 6.26 2.69 -29.67
CA SER A 136 6.79 3.98 -30.14
C SER A 136 8.00 4.37 -29.31
N ALA A 137 8.91 5.17 -29.88
CA ALA A 137 10.00 5.74 -29.11
C ALA A 137 9.43 6.58 -27.96
N PHE A 138 9.99 6.42 -26.76
CA PHE A 138 9.63 7.21 -25.59
C PHE A 138 10.59 8.39 -25.49
N VAL A 139 10.06 9.60 -25.67
CA VAL A 139 10.86 10.83 -25.66
C VAL A 139 10.41 11.71 -24.51
N TRP A 140 11.36 12.16 -23.70
CA TRP A 140 11.10 13.14 -22.65
C TRP A 140 12.16 14.22 -22.66
N THR A 141 11.80 15.37 -22.10
CA THR A 141 12.71 16.52 -22.01
C THR A 141 12.89 16.94 -20.57
N PHE A 142 14.03 17.55 -20.26
CA PHE A 142 14.28 18.18 -18.97
C PHE A 142 15.25 19.35 -19.17
N THR A 143 15.23 20.32 -18.25
CA THR A 143 16.09 21.49 -18.28
C THR A 143 17.05 21.44 -17.11
N THR A 144 18.34 21.40 -17.41
CA THR A 144 19.40 21.49 -16.40
C THR A 144 19.41 22.87 -15.75
N GLY A 145 19.84 22.94 -14.49
CA GLY A 145 20.15 24.19 -13.82
C GLY A 145 21.62 24.58 -14.00
N ALA A 146 22.11 25.43 -13.08
CA ALA A 146 23.52 25.82 -12.99
C ALA A 146 24.27 25.12 -11.84
N THR A 147 23.58 24.31 -11.04
CA THR A 147 24.11 23.74 -9.79
C THR A 147 24.49 22.27 -9.93
N LEU A 148 25.46 21.87 -9.11
CA LEU A 148 25.76 20.46 -8.85
C LEU A 148 24.83 19.92 -7.78
N ASP A 149 24.56 18.63 -7.85
CA ASP A 149 23.95 17.88 -6.79
C ASP A 149 24.99 17.60 -5.70
N THR A 150 24.76 18.21 -4.54
CA THR A 150 25.58 18.02 -3.35
C THR A 150 24.83 17.30 -2.23
N THR A 151 23.56 16.95 -2.42
CA THR A 151 22.69 16.44 -1.36
C THR A 151 23.03 15.00 -1.01
N VAL A 152 22.96 14.70 0.28
CA VAL A 152 23.15 13.36 0.82
C VAL A 152 21.75 12.79 1.05
N PRO A 153 21.44 11.57 0.56
CA PRO A 153 20.12 10.99 0.72
C PRO A 153 19.82 10.65 2.18
N SER A 154 18.54 10.63 2.54
CA SER A 154 18.03 10.19 3.85
C SER A 154 16.81 9.29 3.71
N VAL A 155 16.55 8.46 4.74
CA VAL A 155 15.32 7.65 4.82
C VAL A 155 14.28 8.44 5.60
N THR A 156 13.13 8.72 4.96
CA THR A 156 12.04 9.52 5.54
C THR A 156 11.03 8.68 6.31
N SER A 157 10.86 7.40 5.94
CA SER A 157 9.98 6.48 6.64
C SER A 157 10.34 5.02 6.39
N THR A 158 9.95 4.15 7.32
CA THR A 158 10.10 2.69 7.22
C THR A 158 8.77 2.00 7.49
N SER A 159 8.60 0.81 6.90
CA SER A 159 7.49 -0.09 7.20
C SER A 159 8.02 -1.52 7.29
N PRO A 160 7.82 -2.26 8.39
CA PRO A 160 7.24 -1.77 9.65
C PRO A 160 8.04 -0.58 10.23
N VAL A 161 7.35 0.28 11.00
CA VAL A 161 8.01 1.38 11.72
C VAL A 161 8.94 0.83 12.79
N ASP A 162 9.93 1.64 13.21
CA ASP A 162 10.88 1.21 14.24
C ASP A 162 10.17 0.83 15.54
N ALA A 163 10.65 -0.26 16.16
CA ALA A 163 10.08 -0.91 17.33
C ALA A 163 8.63 -1.43 17.19
N ALA A 164 8.09 -1.55 15.97
CA ALA A 164 6.74 -2.11 15.76
C ALA A 164 6.63 -3.54 16.35
N THR A 165 5.52 -3.84 17.03
CA THR A 165 5.19 -5.17 17.55
C THR A 165 3.95 -5.73 16.86
N GLY A 166 3.75 -7.05 16.95
CA GLY A 166 2.57 -7.69 16.33
C GLY A 166 2.60 -7.67 14.80
N VAL A 167 3.77 -7.52 14.18
CA VAL A 167 3.89 -7.46 12.73
C VAL A 167 3.56 -8.83 12.12
N PRO A 168 2.60 -8.93 11.18
CA PRO A 168 2.29 -10.22 10.58
C PRO A 168 3.50 -10.81 9.85
N ILE A 169 3.64 -12.14 9.91
CA ILE A 169 4.85 -12.83 9.43
C ILE A 169 5.04 -12.78 7.92
N ASN A 170 4.01 -12.41 7.16
CA ASN A 170 4.02 -12.33 5.70
C ASN A 170 4.12 -10.89 5.18
N ARG A 171 4.60 -9.95 6.01
CA ARG A 171 4.81 -8.56 5.60
C ARG A 171 6.10 -8.38 4.80
N LYS A 172 6.04 -7.50 3.81
CA LYS A 172 7.23 -6.93 3.17
C LYS A 172 7.83 -5.86 4.09
N ILE A 173 9.13 -5.65 3.96
CA ILE A 173 9.88 -4.65 4.72
C ILE A 173 10.34 -3.58 3.74
N SER A 174 10.22 -2.31 4.08
CA SER A 174 10.48 -1.22 3.13
C SER A 174 10.97 0.06 3.79
N ALA A 175 11.63 0.89 3.00
CA ALA A 175 12.06 2.23 3.36
C ALA A 175 11.84 3.20 2.20
N ILE A 176 11.42 4.43 2.53
CA ILE A 176 11.23 5.53 1.57
C ILE A 176 12.37 6.52 1.73
N PHE A 177 13.03 6.87 0.63
CA PHE A 177 14.07 7.91 0.59
C PHE A 177 13.48 9.28 0.29
N ASP A 178 14.18 10.35 0.71
CA ASP A 178 13.84 11.74 0.38
C ASP A 178 14.16 12.13 -1.08
N GLU A 179 15.03 11.37 -1.75
CA GLU A 179 15.36 11.56 -3.16
C GLU A 179 15.42 10.23 -3.94
N ALA A 180 15.56 10.34 -5.27
CA ALA A 180 15.75 9.19 -6.14
C ALA A 180 17.18 8.61 -5.98
N MET A 181 17.22 7.34 -5.57
CA MET A 181 18.44 6.55 -5.40
C MET A 181 18.86 5.90 -6.72
N ASP A 182 20.14 5.54 -6.84
CA ASP A 182 20.62 4.70 -7.93
C ASP A 182 20.11 3.27 -7.72
N PRO A 183 19.18 2.77 -8.58
CA PRO A 183 18.59 1.46 -8.39
C PRO A 183 19.63 0.35 -8.38
N SER A 184 20.74 0.49 -9.11
CA SER A 184 21.82 -0.51 -9.17
C SER A 184 22.54 -0.71 -7.83
N THR A 185 22.40 0.24 -6.92
CA THR A 185 22.99 0.17 -5.56
C THR A 185 21.99 -0.30 -4.52
N ILE A 186 20.70 -0.43 -4.84
CA ILE A 186 19.67 -0.95 -3.94
C ILE A 186 19.53 -2.45 -4.18
N THR A 187 20.27 -3.25 -3.41
CA THR A 187 20.40 -4.70 -3.57
C THR A 187 20.34 -5.39 -2.22
N SER A 188 20.40 -6.72 -2.19
CA SER A 188 20.52 -7.48 -0.94
C SER A 188 21.80 -7.20 -0.15
N ALA A 189 22.84 -6.65 -0.79
CA ALA A 189 24.08 -6.23 -0.11
C ALA A 189 23.91 -4.90 0.64
N THR A 190 22.98 -4.05 0.21
CA THR A 190 22.77 -2.71 0.80
C THR A 190 21.46 -2.60 1.54
N PHE A 191 20.48 -3.48 1.31
CA PHE A 191 19.25 -3.60 2.09
C PHE A 191 19.05 -5.06 2.52
N SER A 192 19.21 -5.32 3.82
CA SER A 192 19.13 -6.65 4.40
C SER A 192 18.23 -6.69 5.63
N VAL A 193 17.71 -7.87 5.94
CA VAL A 193 16.93 -8.15 7.16
C VAL A 193 17.58 -9.33 7.88
N THR A 194 17.76 -9.21 9.19
CA THR A 194 18.34 -10.26 10.05
C THR A 194 17.44 -10.54 11.25
N THR A 195 17.52 -11.74 11.83
CA THR A 195 16.81 -12.10 13.07
C THR A 195 17.62 -11.71 14.31
N GLY A 196 17.01 -10.92 15.19
CA GLY A 196 17.40 -10.73 16.58
C GLY A 196 18.88 -10.34 16.83
N PRO A 197 19.38 -10.52 18.06
CA PRO A 197 20.78 -10.24 18.39
C PRO A 197 21.77 -11.21 17.72
N SER A 198 21.31 -12.38 17.26
CA SER A 198 22.13 -13.39 16.58
C SER A 198 22.46 -13.02 15.12
N ALA A 199 21.84 -11.97 14.57
CA ALA A 199 22.09 -11.40 13.25
C ALA A 199 22.02 -12.40 12.06
N THR A 200 21.25 -13.49 12.19
CA THR A 200 21.08 -14.46 11.10
C THR A 200 20.35 -13.82 9.91
N PRO A 201 20.89 -13.89 8.68
CA PRO A 201 20.24 -13.33 7.50
C PRO A 201 18.89 -13.97 7.18
N VAL A 202 17.90 -13.15 6.85
CA VAL A 202 16.62 -13.58 6.28
C VAL A 202 16.77 -13.64 4.76
N ALA A 203 16.34 -14.75 4.14
CA ALA A 203 16.32 -14.86 2.70
C ALA A 203 15.17 -14.01 2.11
N GLY A 204 15.49 -13.12 1.17
CA GLY A 204 14.51 -12.25 0.53
C GLY A 204 15.03 -11.62 -0.77
N VAL A 205 14.12 -10.99 -1.51
CA VAL A 205 14.39 -10.26 -2.74
C VAL A 205 14.24 -8.76 -2.48
N VAL A 206 15.21 -7.97 -2.93
CA VAL A 206 15.16 -6.50 -2.87
C VAL A 206 14.73 -5.94 -4.21
N THR A 207 13.74 -5.06 -4.20
CA THR A 207 13.27 -4.28 -5.34
C THR A 207 13.26 -2.79 -5.00
N TYR A 208 13.39 -1.93 -6.00
CA TYR A 208 13.35 -0.48 -5.84
C TYR A 208 12.45 0.15 -6.92
N VAL A 209 11.48 0.96 -6.48
CA VAL A 209 10.52 1.64 -7.37
C VAL A 209 10.27 3.05 -6.85
N GLY A 210 10.33 4.06 -7.74
CA GLY A 210 10.20 5.46 -7.36
C GLY A 210 11.31 5.87 -6.38
N THR A 211 10.95 6.16 -5.13
CA THR A 211 11.89 6.42 -4.03
C THR A 211 11.84 5.34 -2.93
N THR A 212 11.24 4.17 -3.20
CA THR A 212 10.99 3.14 -2.18
C THR A 212 11.80 1.87 -2.44
N ALA A 213 12.61 1.47 -1.45
CA ALA A 213 13.23 0.15 -1.41
C ALA A 213 12.32 -0.83 -0.66
N ILE A 214 12.16 -2.04 -1.20
CA ILE A 214 11.28 -3.09 -0.66
C ILE A 214 12.06 -4.40 -0.60
N PHE A 215 12.20 -4.97 0.60
CA PHE A 215 12.66 -6.32 0.87
C PHE A 215 11.44 -7.23 1.02
N THR A 216 11.31 -8.22 0.14
CA THR A 216 10.27 -9.25 0.19
C THR A 216 10.88 -10.55 0.69
N PRO A 217 10.56 -11.00 1.93
CA PRO A 217 11.01 -12.31 2.40
C PRO A 217 10.57 -13.43 1.46
N THR A 218 11.44 -14.42 1.25
CA THR A 218 11.14 -15.60 0.41
C THR A 218 10.11 -16.55 1.04
N GLY A 219 9.93 -16.45 2.36
CA GLY A 219 8.93 -17.18 3.12
C GLY A 219 8.46 -16.36 4.32
N ASN A 220 7.45 -16.88 5.01
CA ASN A 220 6.96 -16.29 6.24
C ASN A 220 8.10 -16.16 7.26
N LEU A 221 8.15 -15.00 7.91
CA LEU A 221 9.00 -14.77 9.07
C LEU A 221 8.57 -15.69 10.25
N ALA A 222 9.47 -15.93 11.18
CA ALA A 222 9.19 -16.67 12.40
C ALA A 222 8.27 -15.84 13.33
N LEU A 223 7.48 -16.52 14.15
CA LEU A 223 6.58 -15.89 15.12
C LEU A 223 7.32 -15.29 16.30
N SER A 224 6.75 -14.25 16.92
CA SER A 224 7.28 -13.61 18.14
C SER A 224 8.79 -13.32 18.08
N THR A 225 9.29 -12.99 16.89
CA THR A 225 10.71 -12.86 16.61
C THR A 225 11.03 -11.42 16.26
N THR A 226 12.01 -10.85 16.95
CA THR A 226 12.54 -9.53 16.60
C THR A 226 13.43 -9.64 15.37
N TYR A 227 13.16 -8.81 14.38
CA TYR A 227 13.96 -8.63 13.18
C TYR A 227 14.60 -7.25 13.16
N LYS A 228 15.75 -7.15 12.53
CA LYS A 228 16.47 -5.91 12.28
C LYS A 228 16.65 -5.73 10.78
N ALA A 229 16.12 -4.64 10.24
CA ALA A 229 16.36 -4.23 8.88
C ALA A 229 17.50 -3.21 8.84
N THR A 230 18.37 -3.31 7.84
CA THR A 230 19.54 -2.44 7.66
C THR A 230 19.63 -1.98 6.22
N ILE A 231 19.72 -0.66 6.02
CA ILE A 231 20.16 -0.05 4.77
C ILE A 231 21.54 0.55 4.99
N THR A 232 22.53 0.14 4.19
CA THR A 232 23.92 0.56 4.37
C THR A 232 24.24 1.86 3.66
N THR A 233 25.35 2.50 4.03
CA THR A 233 25.90 3.65 3.30
C THR A 233 26.30 3.36 1.85
N GLY A 234 26.32 2.09 1.45
CA GLY A 234 26.52 1.68 0.05
C GLY A 234 25.31 1.91 -0.85
N ALA A 235 24.13 2.18 -0.30
CA ALA A 235 22.98 2.68 -1.07
C ALA A 235 23.24 4.15 -1.42
N THR A 236 23.42 4.45 -2.71
CA THR A 236 23.80 5.80 -3.17
C THR A 236 22.76 6.43 -4.07
N ASN A 237 22.78 7.76 -4.14
CA ASN A 237 21.94 8.52 -5.04
C ASN A 237 22.49 8.55 -6.49
N LEU A 238 21.71 9.10 -7.42
CA LEU A 238 22.07 9.23 -8.84
C LEU A 238 23.12 10.34 -9.13
N ALA A 239 23.75 10.95 -8.11
CA ALA A 239 24.79 11.97 -8.33
C ALA A 239 26.07 11.36 -8.92
N ILE A 240 26.89 12.21 -9.53
CA ILE A 240 28.22 11.89 -10.04
C ILE A 240 29.21 12.91 -9.46
N PRO A 241 30.09 12.54 -8.50
CA PRO A 241 30.18 11.23 -7.85
C PRO A 241 28.95 10.93 -6.98
N ALA A 242 28.61 9.64 -6.86
CA ALA A 242 27.45 9.19 -6.10
C ALA A 242 27.63 9.41 -4.59
N LYS A 243 26.54 9.76 -3.89
CA LYS A 243 26.54 10.01 -2.44
C LYS A 243 25.71 8.95 -1.74
N GLY A 244 26.32 8.29 -0.75
CA GLY A 244 25.67 7.30 0.10
C GLY A 244 24.93 7.93 1.27
N LEU A 245 24.14 7.12 1.99
CA LEU A 245 23.57 7.55 3.28
C LEU A 245 24.67 8.03 4.25
N PRO A 246 24.38 8.98 5.17
CA PRO A 246 25.38 9.48 6.12
C PRO A 246 25.84 8.42 7.12
N ALA A 247 24.96 7.47 7.44
CA ALA A 247 25.22 6.31 8.28
C ALA A 247 24.29 5.16 7.85
N ASN A 248 24.57 3.94 8.32
CA ASN A 248 23.65 2.82 8.12
C ASN A 248 22.33 3.13 8.83
N VAL A 249 21.22 3.07 8.09
CA VAL A 249 19.88 3.18 8.65
C VAL A 249 19.45 1.81 9.14
N GLN A 250 19.07 1.73 10.42
CA GLN A 250 18.67 0.48 11.06
C GLN A 250 17.38 0.69 11.83
N TRP A 251 16.45 -0.25 11.71
CA TRP A 251 15.23 -0.28 12.50
C TRP A 251 14.87 -1.73 12.84
N SER A 252 14.13 -1.91 13.93
CA SER A 252 13.71 -3.22 14.40
C SER A 252 12.19 -3.35 14.43
N PHE A 253 11.71 -4.57 14.29
CA PHE A 253 10.29 -4.90 14.47
C PHE A 253 10.13 -6.32 14.98
N THR A 254 9.07 -6.60 15.72
CA THR A 254 8.78 -7.92 16.28
C THR A 254 7.53 -8.50 15.64
N THR A 255 7.68 -9.69 15.07
CA THR A 255 6.57 -10.40 14.45
C THR A 255 5.53 -10.85 15.48
N ALA A 256 4.31 -11.00 15.01
CA ALA A 256 3.17 -11.41 15.81
C ALA A 256 3.33 -12.85 16.32
N ASP A 257 2.65 -13.16 17.42
CA ASP A 257 2.56 -14.53 17.92
C ASP A 257 1.60 -15.39 17.07
N ALA A 258 1.45 -16.66 17.44
CA ALA A 258 0.59 -17.62 16.74
C ALA A 258 -0.87 -17.16 16.58
N SER A 259 -1.38 -16.31 17.48
CA SER A 259 -2.75 -15.80 17.43
C SER A 259 -2.95 -14.71 16.36
N LEU A 260 -1.86 -14.06 15.92
CA LEU A 260 -1.86 -13.00 14.90
C LEU A 260 -1.03 -13.38 13.64
N ALA A 261 -0.44 -14.57 13.65
CA ALA A 261 0.49 -15.13 12.66
C ALA A 261 0.05 -15.00 11.21
N LEU A 262 -1.23 -15.21 10.92
CA LEU A 262 -1.74 -15.28 9.55
C LEU A 262 -2.56 -14.05 9.13
N ALA A 263 -2.56 -13.00 9.97
CA ALA A 263 -3.27 -11.75 9.69
C ALA A 263 -2.76 -11.10 8.39
N LYS A 264 -3.58 -11.07 7.36
CA LYS A 264 -3.38 -10.27 6.15
C LYS A 264 -3.76 -8.82 6.44
N GLY A 265 -3.20 -7.89 5.66
CA GLY A 265 -3.41 -6.46 5.83
C GLY A 265 -2.43 -5.80 6.82
N PRO A 266 -2.56 -4.48 7.06
CA PRO A 266 -1.68 -3.74 7.95
C PRO A 266 -1.86 -4.16 9.42
N ALA A 267 -0.95 -3.72 10.31
CA ALA A 267 -1.20 -3.88 11.76
C ALA A 267 -2.51 -3.17 12.16
N PRO A 268 -3.27 -3.66 13.15
CA PRO A 268 -4.47 -2.97 13.64
C PRO A 268 -4.18 -1.53 14.10
N VAL A 269 -5.17 -0.65 14.03
CA VAL A 269 -5.05 0.71 14.60
C VAL A 269 -5.26 0.63 16.11
N VAL A 270 -4.30 1.14 16.88
CA VAL A 270 -4.36 1.13 18.35
C VAL A 270 -5.27 2.26 18.83
N LEU A 271 -6.42 1.91 19.41
CA LEU A 271 -7.40 2.90 19.87
C LEU A 271 -7.13 3.46 21.27
N GLY A 272 -6.22 2.84 22.04
CA GLY A 272 -6.04 3.17 23.46
C GLY A 272 -7.37 3.17 24.23
N THR A 273 -7.55 4.14 25.13
CA THR A 273 -8.80 4.30 25.89
C THR A 273 -9.99 4.79 25.04
N ALA A 274 -9.78 5.25 23.79
CA ALA A 274 -10.90 5.48 22.88
C ALA A 274 -11.63 4.17 22.54
N GLY A 275 -10.93 3.04 22.60
CA GLY A 275 -11.49 1.71 22.38
C GLY A 275 -12.55 1.29 23.39
N ASP A 276 -12.65 1.97 24.53
CA ASP A 276 -13.65 1.73 25.57
C ASP A 276 -15.05 2.23 25.18
N PHE A 277 -15.11 3.17 24.25
CA PHE A 277 -16.34 3.82 23.79
C PHE A 277 -16.85 3.19 22.50
N VAL A 278 -18.19 3.12 22.38
CA VAL A 278 -18.86 2.82 21.11
C VAL A 278 -19.11 4.10 20.32
N ILE A 279 -19.32 5.22 21.02
CA ILE A 279 -19.41 6.56 20.44
C ILE A 279 -18.50 7.49 21.25
N LEU A 280 -17.60 8.20 20.58
CA LEU A 280 -16.78 9.24 21.20
C LEU A 280 -16.78 10.47 20.28
N ALA A 281 -17.15 11.62 20.81
CA ALA A 281 -17.27 12.86 20.04
C ALA A 281 -16.65 14.05 20.78
N LYS A 282 -16.40 15.16 20.08
CA LYS A 282 -15.84 16.38 20.68
C LYS A 282 -16.83 17.52 20.90
N SER A 283 -17.82 17.64 20.01
CA SER A 283 -18.73 18.80 19.93
C SER A 283 -20.21 18.46 20.16
N GLY A 284 -20.62 17.21 20.01
CA GLY A 284 -21.96 16.76 20.40
C GLY A 284 -22.28 15.33 19.99
N VAL A 285 -23.24 14.73 20.68
CA VAL A 285 -23.90 13.49 20.25
C VAL A 285 -25.40 13.71 20.39
N SER A 286 -26.13 13.50 19.31
CA SER A 286 -27.59 13.69 19.31
C SER A 286 -28.29 12.44 18.83
N THR A 287 -29.49 12.21 19.35
CA THR A 287 -30.37 11.14 18.87
C THR A 287 -31.81 11.61 18.73
N THR A 288 -32.50 11.07 17.73
CA THR A 288 -33.96 11.12 17.60
C THR A 288 -34.49 9.70 17.36
N GLY A 289 -35.80 9.49 17.53
CA GLY A 289 -36.42 8.17 17.36
C GLY A 289 -35.98 7.12 18.40
N THR A 290 -36.32 5.85 18.13
CA THR A 290 -36.01 4.72 19.02
C THR A 290 -34.60 4.20 18.76
N THR A 291 -33.62 4.85 19.36
CA THR A 291 -32.20 4.46 19.29
C THR A 291 -31.83 3.39 20.32
N ALA A 292 -30.92 2.49 19.97
CA ALA A 292 -30.36 1.48 20.87
C ALA A 292 -28.84 1.42 20.74
N VAL A 293 -28.13 1.83 21.78
CA VAL A 293 -26.66 1.81 21.84
C VAL A 293 -26.19 0.76 22.84
N THR A 294 -25.24 -0.08 22.44
CA THR A 294 -24.58 -1.06 23.33
C THR A 294 -23.10 -0.71 23.45
N GLY A 295 -22.75 -0.13 24.60
CA GLY A 295 -21.42 0.40 24.89
C GLY A 295 -21.49 1.83 25.45
N ASN A 296 -20.33 2.36 25.84
CA ASN A 296 -20.23 3.69 26.46
C ASN A 296 -20.20 4.81 25.41
N ILE A 297 -20.81 5.95 25.76
CA ILE A 297 -20.76 7.19 24.97
C ILE A 297 -19.90 8.20 25.72
N GLY A 298 -18.96 8.85 25.03
CA GLY A 298 -18.09 9.87 25.57
C GLY A 298 -18.18 11.18 24.78
N LEU A 299 -18.15 12.31 25.49
CA LEU A 299 -18.17 13.64 24.89
C LEU A 299 -17.16 14.57 25.58
N SER A 300 -16.15 15.03 24.85
CA SER A 300 -15.17 16.00 25.38
C SER A 300 -14.44 16.75 24.25
N PRO A 301 -14.27 18.07 24.33
CA PRO A 301 -14.42 18.92 25.51
C PRO A 301 -15.83 19.46 25.76
N ALA A 302 -16.82 19.14 24.90
CA ALA A 302 -18.19 19.61 25.12
C ALA A 302 -18.82 19.05 26.41
N ALA A 303 -19.69 19.86 27.00
CA ALA A 303 -20.44 19.53 28.22
C ALA A 303 -21.59 18.55 27.95
N GLU A 304 -22.14 17.96 29.01
CA GLU A 304 -23.23 16.96 28.95
C GLU A 304 -24.48 17.49 28.25
N THR A 305 -24.70 18.80 28.27
CA THR A 305 -25.82 19.45 27.57
C THR A 305 -25.81 19.24 26.05
N PHE A 306 -24.68 18.85 25.47
CA PHE A 306 -24.53 18.50 24.06
C PHE A 306 -24.74 16.99 23.78
N LEU A 307 -25.15 16.21 24.78
CA LEU A 307 -25.73 14.87 24.63
C LEU A 307 -27.26 14.98 24.55
N THR A 308 -27.79 15.29 23.35
CA THR A 308 -29.20 15.64 23.17
C THR A 308 -30.06 14.44 22.74
N GLY A 309 -31.32 14.41 23.20
CA GLY A 309 -32.29 13.35 22.86
C GLY A 309 -32.18 12.05 23.65
N PHE A 310 -31.23 11.95 24.59
CA PHE A 310 -31.01 10.73 25.38
C PHE A 310 -31.83 10.65 26.68
N SER A 311 -32.50 11.73 27.10
CA SER A 311 -33.26 11.77 28.37
C SER A 311 -32.41 11.29 29.56
N LEU A 312 -31.28 11.96 29.77
CA LEU A 312 -30.24 11.50 30.69
C LEU A 312 -30.72 11.49 32.14
N THR A 313 -30.33 10.43 32.87
CA THR A 313 -30.43 10.36 34.32
C THR A 313 -29.02 10.29 34.90
N ARG A 314 -28.65 11.33 35.65
CA ARG A 314 -27.33 11.46 36.27
C ARG A 314 -27.17 10.51 37.45
N ASP A 315 -26.03 9.83 37.51
CA ASP A 315 -25.68 8.97 38.64
C ASP A 315 -25.38 9.79 39.92
N PRO A 316 -25.67 9.28 41.13
CA PRO A 316 -25.37 9.99 42.38
C PRO A 316 -23.90 10.42 42.56
N SER A 317 -22.94 9.74 41.93
CA SER A 317 -21.53 10.16 41.95
C SER A 317 -21.24 11.40 41.09
N ASN A 318 -22.17 11.80 40.23
CA ASN A 318 -22.02 12.84 39.20
C ASN A 318 -20.87 12.57 38.20
N GLN A 319 -20.35 11.33 38.12
CA GLN A 319 -19.26 10.97 37.21
C GLN A 319 -19.75 10.47 35.84
N TRP A 320 -21.01 10.07 35.72
CA TRP A 320 -21.62 9.57 34.48
C TRP A 320 -23.14 9.68 34.54
N SER A 321 -23.78 9.44 33.40
CA SER A 321 -25.23 9.39 33.24
C SER A 321 -25.68 8.09 32.56
N THR A 322 -26.96 7.78 32.68
CA THR A 322 -27.64 6.67 32.00
C THR A 322 -28.76 7.18 31.11
N SER A 323 -29.21 6.32 30.20
CA SER A 323 -30.34 6.52 29.32
C SER A 323 -30.99 5.16 29.05
N SER A 324 -32.31 5.10 28.88
CA SER A 324 -32.99 3.88 28.44
C SER A 324 -32.58 3.44 27.02
N LEU A 325 -31.98 4.35 26.24
CA LEU A 325 -31.48 4.09 24.88
C LEU A 325 -30.07 3.50 24.87
N VAL A 326 -29.39 3.43 26.03
CA VAL A 326 -27.97 3.08 26.12
C VAL A 326 -27.76 1.95 27.13
N THR A 327 -27.40 0.78 26.64
CA THR A 327 -26.82 -0.30 27.46
C THR A 327 -25.33 0.00 27.66
N GLY A 328 -25.05 0.87 28.63
CA GLY A 328 -23.73 1.42 28.91
C GLY A 328 -23.83 2.69 29.75
N ARG A 329 -22.76 3.48 29.78
CA ARG A 329 -22.71 4.77 30.48
C ARG A 329 -22.41 5.91 29.51
N LEU A 330 -22.96 7.08 29.81
CA LEU A 330 -22.67 8.32 29.10
C LEU A 330 -21.76 9.19 29.97
N TYR A 331 -20.71 9.72 29.35
CA TYR A 331 -19.67 10.52 30.00
C TYR A 331 -19.50 11.85 29.26
N ALA A 332 -19.38 12.95 30.00
CA ALA A 332 -19.13 14.28 29.43
C ALA A 332 -18.06 15.07 30.21
N ALA A 333 -17.53 16.12 29.59
CA ALA A 333 -16.36 16.85 30.10
C ALA A 333 -16.60 17.66 31.38
N ASP A 334 -17.84 18.04 31.67
CA ASP A 334 -18.27 18.82 32.84
C ASP A 334 -18.72 17.93 34.02
N LEU A 335 -18.57 16.61 33.91
CA LEU A 335 -18.84 15.66 34.99
C LEU A 335 -17.75 15.67 36.06
N THR A 336 -18.05 15.10 37.22
CA THR A 336 -17.11 15.04 38.36
C THR A 336 -15.88 14.16 38.03
N PRO A 337 -14.67 14.51 38.52
CA PRO A 337 -13.49 13.65 38.41
C PRO A 337 -13.73 12.20 38.86
N PRO A 338 -13.12 11.20 38.21
CA PRO A 338 -12.03 11.30 37.21
C PRO A 338 -12.49 11.43 35.75
N THR A 339 -13.79 11.65 35.50
CA THR A 339 -14.36 11.62 34.15
C THR A 339 -13.72 12.61 33.16
N PRO A 340 -13.49 13.90 33.50
CA PRO A 340 -12.91 14.84 32.56
C PRO A 340 -11.51 14.44 32.08
N SER A 341 -10.62 14.01 32.99
CA SER A 341 -9.26 13.57 32.64
C SER A 341 -9.25 12.29 31.81
N ASN A 342 -10.14 11.34 32.13
CA ASN A 342 -10.28 10.10 31.38
C ASN A 342 -10.76 10.37 29.95
N LEU A 343 -11.72 11.29 29.77
CA LEU A 343 -12.21 11.69 28.46
C LEU A 343 -11.17 12.46 27.66
N THR A 344 -10.41 13.36 28.27
CA THR A 344 -9.29 14.04 27.59
C THR A 344 -8.29 13.01 27.06
N THR A 345 -7.97 11.98 27.84
CA THR A 345 -7.09 10.87 27.41
C THR A 345 -7.71 10.07 26.27
N ALA A 346 -9.00 9.74 26.36
CA ALA A 346 -9.71 9.01 25.30
C ALA A 346 -9.76 9.80 23.98
N VAL A 347 -10.01 11.11 24.03
CA VAL A 347 -10.01 11.98 22.84
C VAL A 347 -8.61 12.06 22.24
N SER A 348 -7.57 12.21 23.05
CA SER A 348 -6.18 12.20 22.57
C SER A 348 -5.80 10.86 21.91
N ASN A 349 -6.24 9.74 22.49
CA ASN A 349 -6.05 8.42 21.89
C ASN A 349 -6.83 8.26 20.57
N MET A 350 -8.03 8.83 20.45
CA MET A 350 -8.79 8.87 19.20
C MET A 350 -8.06 9.69 18.11
N GLU A 351 -7.52 10.86 18.46
CA GLU A 351 -6.74 11.69 17.54
C GLU A 351 -5.44 11.01 17.10
N THR A 352 -4.79 10.29 18.03
CA THR A 352 -3.61 9.48 17.75
C THR A 352 -3.95 8.33 16.81
N ALA A 353 -5.04 7.59 17.07
CA ALA A 353 -5.53 6.53 16.21
C ALA A 353 -5.91 7.03 14.81
N TYR A 354 -6.55 8.20 14.70
CA TYR A 354 -6.82 8.85 13.43
C TYR A 354 -5.53 9.15 12.67
N THR A 355 -4.53 9.73 13.35
CA THR A 355 -3.25 10.10 12.74
C THR A 355 -2.44 8.87 12.33
N ASP A 356 -2.44 7.82 13.14
CA ASP A 356 -1.86 6.51 12.83
C ASP A 356 -2.49 5.91 11.57
N ALA A 357 -3.83 5.82 11.53
CA ALA A 357 -4.56 5.29 10.39
C ALA A 357 -4.33 6.11 9.10
N ALA A 358 -4.36 7.45 9.19
CA ALA A 358 -4.12 8.36 8.07
C ALA A 358 -2.66 8.34 7.59
N GLY A 359 -1.72 8.07 8.51
CA GLY A 359 -0.28 8.06 8.27
C GLY A 359 0.26 6.73 7.75
N ARG A 360 -0.55 5.66 7.71
CA ARG A 360 -0.12 4.38 7.11
C ARG A 360 0.34 4.61 5.67
N SER A 361 1.55 4.16 5.35
CA SER A 361 2.14 4.24 4.02
C SER A 361 2.00 2.92 3.27
N LEU A 362 2.20 2.97 1.95
CA LEU A 362 2.20 1.80 1.05
C LEU A 362 0.84 1.09 0.93
N PRO A 363 -0.19 1.78 0.42
CA PRO A 363 -1.48 1.15 0.19
C PRO A 363 -1.40 -0.02 -0.79
N ASP A 364 -2.11 -1.10 -0.48
CA ASP A 364 -2.32 -2.24 -1.37
C ASP A 364 -3.15 -1.85 -2.60
N ALA A 365 -4.00 -0.82 -2.48
CA ALA A 365 -4.72 -0.22 -3.59
C ALA A 365 -4.89 1.29 -3.41
N THR A 366 -4.69 2.04 -4.49
CA THR A 366 -4.87 3.51 -4.55
C THR A 366 -5.95 3.84 -5.58
N GLU A 367 -6.86 4.76 -5.23
CA GLU A 367 -8.01 5.17 -6.04
C GLU A 367 -8.85 4.01 -6.58
N LEU A 368 -8.99 2.92 -5.81
CA LEU A 368 -9.76 1.74 -6.22
C LEU A 368 -11.20 2.15 -6.57
N GLY A 369 -11.64 1.74 -7.77
CA GLY A 369 -12.98 2.08 -8.27
C GLY A 369 -13.22 3.58 -8.48
N ALA A 370 -12.17 4.40 -8.53
CA ALA A 370 -12.27 5.86 -8.57
C ALA A 370 -13.17 6.42 -7.43
N GLY A 371 -13.08 5.81 -6.25
CA GLY A 371 -13.90 6.16 -5.09
C GLY A 371 -15.24 5.41 -5.00
N ASN A 372 -15.70 4.76 -6.07
CA ASN A 372 -16.91 3.94 -6.02
C ASN A 372 -16.57 2.46 -5.85
N ILE A 373 -16.81 1.92 -4.65
CA ILE A 373 -16.51 0.52 -4.29
C ILE A 373 -17.75 -0.37 -4.27
N SER A 374 -18.86 0.10 -4.84
CA SER A 374 -20.14 -0.62 -4.88
C SER A 374 -19.98 -2.03 -5.47
N GLY A 375 -20.50 -3.04 -4.76
CA GLY A 375 -20.49 -4.44 -5.23
C GLY A 375 -19.15 -5.16 -5.06
N MET A 376 -18.11 -4.49 -4.57
CA MET A 376 -16.78 -5.08 -4.48
C MET A 376 -16.65 -6.05 -3.29
N THR A 377 -15.82 -7.07 -3.50
CA THR A 377 -15.26 -7.88 -2.41
C THR A 377 -13.83 -7.41 -2.14
N LEU A 378 -13.60 -6.84 -0.96
CA LEU A 378 -12.32 -6.26 -0.56
C LEU A 378 -11.61 -7.24 0.37
N VAL A 379 -10.39 -7.60 -0.01
CA VAL A 379 -9.49 -8.43 0.79
C VAL A 379 -8.76 -7.57 1.83
N PRO A 380 -8.15 -8.16 2.87
CA PRO A 380 -7.43 -7.41 3.90
C PRO A 380 -6.31 -6.58 3.29
N GLY A 381 -6.18 -5.34 3.73
CA GLY A 381 -5.22 -4.40 3.13
C GLY A 381 -5.40 -2.96 3.57
N LEU A 382 -4.44 -2.14 3.18
CA LEU A 382 -4.48 -0.69 3.26
C LEU A 382 -4.98 -0.12 1.92
N TYR A 383 -6.06 0.64 1.95
CA TYR A 383 -6.66 1.26 0.77
C TYR A 383 -6.64 2.77 0.91
N LYS A 384 -6.34 3.47 -0.18
CA LYS A 384 -6.17 4.93 -0.16
C LYS A 384 -6.92 5.63 -1.28
N TRP A 385 -7.62 6.70 -0.93
CA TRP A 385 -8.25 7.63 -1.86
C TRP A 385 -7.95 9.08 -1.48
N GLY A 386 -7.54 9.88 -2.46
CA GLY A 386 -7.55 11.34 -2.43
C GLY A 386 -8.94 11.94 -2.66
N THR A 387 -9.92 11.09 -3.00
CA THR A 387 -11.32 11.41 -3.24
C THR A 387 -12.23 10.90 -2.11
N GLY A 388 -13.54 11.15 -2.23
CA GLY A 388 -14.56 10.52 -1.39
C GLY A 388 -14.81 9.08 -1.79
N VAL A 389 -15.33 8.27 -0.87
CA VAL A 389 -15.71 6.88 -1.12
C VAL A 389 -17.22 6.71 -1.05
N LEU A 390 -17.78 6.08 -2.08
CA LEU A 390 -19.19 5.76 -2.23
C LEU A 390 -19.43 4.25 -2.21
N MET A 391 -20.40 3.83 -1.40
CA MET A 391 -21.03 2.50 -1.46
C MET A 391 -22.50 2.67 -1.85
N ALA A 392 -22.83 2.56 -3.14
CA ALA A 392 -24.21 2.62 -3.65
C ALA A 392 -24.89 1.25 -3.65
N SER A 393 -24.14 0.16 -3.52
CA SER A 393 -24.64 -1.20 -3.30
C SER A 393 -23.77 -1.93 -2.29
N ASN A 394 -24.24 -3.09 -1.82
CA ASN A 394 -23.53 -3.93 -0.84
C ASN A 394 -22.07 -4.18 -1.23
N ILE A 395 -21.22 -4.29 -0.21
CA ILE A 395 -19.83 -4.71 -0.34
C ILE A 395 -19.56 -5.91 0.56
N THR A 396 -18.50 -6.65 0.27
CA THR A 396 -18.02 -7.75 1.13
C THR A 396 -16.60 -7.47 1.58
N LEU A 397 -16.32 -7.59 2.87
CA LEU A 397 -14.97 -7.63 3.43
C LEU A 397 -14.63 -9.10 3.71
N SER A 398 -13.72 -9.66 2.92
CA SER A 398 -13.45 -11.10 2.92
C SER A 398 -12.04 -11.40 3.38
N GLY A 399 -11.91 -11.99 4.57
CA GLY A 399 -10.63 -12.39 5.15
C GLY A 399 -10.82 -13.15 6.46
N GLY A 400 -9.71 -13.58 7.05
CA GLY A 400 -9.69 -14.32 8.31
C GLY A 400 -10.04 -13.46 9.53
N ALA A 401 -10.18 -14.13 10.67
CA ALA A 401 -10.57 -13.50 11.93
C ALA A 401 -9.62 -12.41 12.42
N ASN A 402 -8.33 -12.51 12.08
CA ASN A 402 -7.31 -11.57 12.53
C ASN A 402 -6.83 -10.64 11.43
N ASP A 403 -7.41 -10.76 10.23
CA ASP A 403 -7.07 -9.92 9.10
C ASP A 403 -7.59 -8.48 9.33
N VAL A 404 -6.87 -7.50 8.77
CA VAL A 404 -7.11 -6.07 9.02
C VAL A 404 -7.39 -5.32 7.73
N TRP A 405 -8.33 -4.39 7.81
CA TRP A 405 -8.63 -3.42 6.74
C TRP A 405 -8.45 -2.01 7.28
N ILE A 406 -7.70 -1.19 6.54
CA ILE A 406 -7.62 0.25 6.80
C ILE A 406 -7.97 0.98 5.51
N PHE A 407 -9.00 1.81 5.58
CA PHE A 407 -9.46 2.65 4.48
C PHE A 407 -9.12 4.12 4.80
N GLN A 408 -8.23 4.72 4.01
CA GLN A 408 -7.84 6.14 4.10
C GLN A 408 -8.63 6.95 3.07
N ILE A 409 -9.54 7.80 3.54
CA ILE A 409 -10.46 8.57 2.71
C ILE A 409 -10.22 10.06 2.93
N ALA A 410 -9.73 10.76 1.91
CA ALA A 410 -9.36 12.18 2.02
C ALA A 410 -10.57 13.13 1.97
N GLN A 411 -11.73 12.67 1.52
CA GLN A 411 -12.99 13.42 1.56
C GLN A 411 -14.04 12.63 2.35
N ASP A 412 -15.28 12.58 1.87
CA ASP A 412 -16.40 11.96 2.57
C ASP A 412 -16.51 10.46 2.32
N LEU A 413 -17.01 9.74 3.32
CA LEU A 413 -17.52 8.37 3.19
C LEU A 413 -19.05 8.42 3.08
N THR A 414 -19.60 7.95 1.96
CA THR A 414 -21.05 7.89 1.73
C THR A 414 -21.51 6.45 1.53
N VAL A 415 -22.33 5.96 2.45
CA VAL A 415 -22.98 4.65 2.36
C VAL A 415 -24.45 4.86 2.00
N GLY A 416 -24.88 4.26 0.90
CA GLY A 416 -26.25 4.39 0.38
C GLY A 416 -27.30 3.75 1.29
N ASN A 417 -28.57 4.03 0.99
CA ASN A 417 -29.69 3.48 1.73
C ASN A 417 -29.77 1.95 1.58
N GLY A 418 -29.97 1.24 2.70
CA GLY A 418 -30.09 -0.22 2.74
C GLY A 418 -28.81 -0.98 2.37
N VAL A 419 -27.68 -0.28 2.19
CA VAL A 419 -26.41 -0.90 1.83
C VAL A 419 -25.85 -1.65 3.02
N MET A 420 -25.40 -2.88 2.77
CA MET A 420 -24.81 -3.76 3.78
C MET A 420 -23.32 -3.98 3.53
N VAL A 421 -22.52 -3.84 4.58
CA VAL A 421 -21.13 -4.30 4.65
C VAL A 421 -21.12 -5.72 5.19
N THR A 422 -20.94 -6.70 4.30
CA THR A 422 -20.93 -8.12 4.66
C THR A 422 -19.54 -8.56 5.08
N LEU A 423 -19.41 -9.32 6.17
CA LEU A 423 -18.14 -9.93 6.58
C LEU A 423 -18.15 -11.41 6.17
N SER A 424 -17.08 -11.87 5.52
CA SER A 424 -16.91 -13.27 5.12
C SER A 424 -15.52 -13.80 5.48
N GLY A 425 -15.36 -15.12 5.54
CA GLY A 425 -14.07 -15.78 5.82
C GLY A 425 -13.62 -15.73 7.28
N GLY A 426 -14.43 -15.16 8.17
CA GLY A 426 -14.11 -14.96 9.58
C GLY A 426 -13.80 -13.51 9.95
N ALA A 427 -13.76 -12.58 8.98
CA ALA A 427 -13.51 -11.16 9.20
C ALA A 427 -14.33 -10.58 10.36
N GLN A 428 -13.71 -9.73 11.18
CA GLN A 428 -14.31 -9.16 12.37
C GLN A 428 -14.35 -7.64 12.32
N ALA A 429 -15.46 -7.03 12.73
CA ALA A 429 -15.64 -5.58 12.79
C ALA A 429 -14.55 -4.86 13.61
N LYS A 430 -13.99 -5.51 14.64
CA LYS A 430 -12.92 -4.95 15.47
C LYS A 430 -11.61 -4.68 14.70
N ASN A 431 -11.40 -5.31 13.54
CA ASN A 431 -10.18 -5.20 12.73
C ASN A 431 -10.38 -4.35 11.46
N ILE A 432 -11.51 -3.63 11.35
CA ILE A 432 -11.83 -2.80 10.18
C ILE A 432 -11.83 -1.35 10.62
N PHE A 433 -11.02 -0.52 9.97
CA PHE A 433 -10.84 0.89 10.30
C PHE A 433 -11.08 1.78 9.09
N TRP A 434 -11.97 2.75 9.25
CA TRP A 434 -12.33 3.75 8.24
C TRP A 434 -11.85 5.11 8.72
N GLN A 435 -10.70 5.56 8.23
CA GLN A 435 -10.20 6.91 8.48
C GLN A 435 -10.80 7.85 7.43
N VAL A 436 -11.58 8.84 7.89
CA VAL A 436 -12.33 9.75 7.01
C VAL A 436 -11.96 11.20 7.35
N ALA A 437 -11.38 11.92 6.40
CA ALA A 437 -10.97 13.31 6.60
C ALA A 437 -12.14 14.31 6.41
N GLY A 438 -13.13 13.94 5.61
CA GLY A 438 -14.44 14.61 5.52
C GLY A 438 -15.44 14.07 6.54
N GLN A 439 -16.71 14.00 6.17
CA GLN A 439 -17.78 13.39 6.98
C GLN A 439 -18.03 11.93 6.58
N ALA A 440 -18.57 11.15 7.51
CA ALA A 440 -19.11 9.82 7.23
C ALA A 440 -20.63 9.85 7.33
N THR A 441 -21.32 9.40 6.28
CA THR A 441 -22.78 9.33 6.23
C THR A 441 -23.22 7.89 5.98
N LEU A 442 -23.97 7.32 6.91
CA LEU A 442 -24.61 6.00 6.77
C LEU A 442 -26.08 6.21 6.41
N GLY A 443 -26.46 5.82 5.18
CA GLY A 443 -27.81 5.96 4.65
C GLY A 443 -28.86 5.19 5.44
N THR A 444 -30.14 5.47 5.17
CA THR A 444 -31.26 4.88 5.93
C THR A 444 -31.21 3.36 5.86
N THR A 445 -31.39 2.67 6.98
CA THR A 445 -31.38 1.19 7.07
C THR A 445 -30.09 0.51 6.60
N ALA A 446 -28.99 1.24 6.39
CA ALA A 446 -27.70 0.65 6.07
C ALA A 446 -27.20 -0.24 7.23
N ASP A 447 -26.48 -1.32 6.92
CA ASP A 447 -25.81 -2.16 7.92
C ASP A 447 -24.29 -2.06 7.78
N PHE A 448 -23.64 -1.35 8.71
CA PHE A 448 -22.24 -0.99 8.64
C PHE A 448 -21.36 -1.77 9.63
N LYS A 449 -20.13 -2.09 9.23
CA LYS A 449 -19.14 -2.81 10.04
C LYS A 449 -17.82 -2.05 10.12
N GLY A 450 -17.28 -1.93 11.34
CA GLY A 450 -15.95 -1.37 11.58
C GLY A 450 -15.92 -0.12 12.45
N THR A 451 -14.72 0.35 12.76
CA THR A 451 -14.47 1.59 13.50
C THR A 451 -14.31 2.75 12.52
N ILE A 452 -15.15 3.77 12.64
CA ILE A 452 -15.01 5.03 11.88
C ILE A 452 -14.21 6.01 12.74
N LEU A 453 -13.08 6.46 12.23
CA LEU A 453 -12.24 7.54 12.74
C LEU A 453 -12.46 8.77 11.84
N SER A 454 -13.44 9.60 12.18
CA SER A 454 -13.82 10.77 11.37
C SER A 454 -13.20 12.04 11.92
N LYS A 455 -12.63 12.86 11.03
CA LYS A 455 -12.15 14.21 11.36
C LYS A 455 -13.30 15.20 11.55
N THR A 456 -14.45 14.92 10.94
CA THR A 456 -15.64 15.78 11.06
C THR A 456 -16.83 14.99 11.60
N LEU A 457 -17.99 15.09 10.96
CA LEU A 457 -19.26 14.52 11.39
C LEU A 457 -19.31 13.02 11.09
N ILE A 458 -19.99 12.26 11.95
CA ILE A 458 -20.52 10.94 11.61
C ILE A 458 -22.05 10.99 11.73
N ALA A 459 -22.75 10.85 10.62
CA ALA A 459 -24.21 10.90 10.55
C ALA A 459 -24.78 9.52 10.22
N LEU A 460 -25.58 8.97 11.13
CA LEU A 460 -26.36 7.77 10.89
C LEU A 460 -27.80 8.20 10.62
N GLN A 461 -28.27 7.94 9.39
CA GLN A 461 -29.64 8.23 8.98
C GLN A 461 -30.61 7.19 9.55
N THR A 462 -31.92 7.45 9.40
CA THR A 462 -33.00 6.67 10.00
C THR A 462 -32.79 5.16 9.89
N GLY A 463 -32.74 4.46 11.02
CA GLY A 463 -32.72 3.00 11.06
C GLY A 463 -31.41 2.34 10.63
N ALA A 464 -30.34 3.10 10.33
CA ALA A 464 -29.03 2.51 10.08
C ALA A 464 -28.53 1.73 11.31
N VAL A 465 -27.84 0.63 11.07
CA VAL A 465 -27.26 -0.27 12.07
C VAL A 465 -25.74 -0.26 11.93
N MET A 466 -25.03 -0.29 13.05
CA MET A 466 -23.58 -0.33 13.09
C MET A 466 -23.10 -1.37 14.10
N ASN A 467 -22.28 -2.32 13.66
CA ASN A 467 -21.41 -3.11 14.53
C ASN A 467 -19.99 -2.55 14.42
N GLY A 468 -19.60 -1.73 15.38
CA GLY A 468 -18.49 -0.82 15.19
C GLY A 468 -18.34 0.24 16.27
N ARG A 469 -17.54 1.26 15.96
CA ARG A 469 -17.38 2.47 16.80
C ARG A 469 -17.50 3.72 15.94
N ALA A 470 -18.21 4.73 16.42
CA ALA A 470 -18.28 6.06 15.80
C ALA A 470 -17.41 7.04 16.61
N LEU A 471 -16.19 7.27 16.14
CA LEU A 471 -15.20 8.12 16.80
C LEU A 471 -15.01 9.39 15.96
N ALA A 472 -15.62 10.51 16.39
CA ALA A 472 -15.70 11.74 15.62
C ALA A 472 -14.97 12.90 16.31
N GLN A 473 -14.08 13.59 15.60
CA GLN A 473 -13.45 14.82 16.11
C GLN A 473 -14.40 16.03 16.10
N THR A 474 -15.64 15.88 15.62
CA THR A 474 -16.71 16.86 15.82
C THR A 474 -17.93 16.21 16.49
N ALA A 475 -18.95 15.82 15.75
CA ALA A 475 -20.23 15.36 16.28
C ALA A 475 -20.63 13.99 15.73
N VAL A 476 -21.56 13.34 16.43
CA VAL A 476 -22.27 12.15 15.96
C VAL A 476 -23.77 12.41 16.01
N THR A 477 -24.51 12.13 14.94
CA THR A 477 -25.97 12.26 14.88
C THR A 477 -26.62 10.92 14.61
N LEU A 478 -27.65 10.58 15.39
CA LEU A 478 -28.41 9.35 15.30
C LEU A 478 -29.89 9.63 15.05
N ASP A 479 -30.53 8.79 14.24
CA ASP A 479 -31.96 8.73 14.01
C ASP A 479 -32.43 7.26 14.00
N ALA A 480 -33.07 6.85 15.09
CA ALA A 480 -33.58 5.48 15.30
C ALA A 480 -32.56 4.38 15.00
N ASN A 481 -31.30 4.55 15.42
CA ASN A 481 -30.20 3.65 15.05
C ASN A 481 -29.93 2.58 16.09
N ALA A 482 -29.36 1.46 15.64
CA ALA A 482 -28.72 0.48 16.53
C ALA A 482 -27.19 0.54 16.37
N VAL A 483 -26.47 0.85 17.45
CA VAL A 483 -25.00 0.94 17.44
C VAL A 483 -24.41 0.04 18.52
N THR A 484 -23.69 -1.00 18.11
CA THR A 484 -23.16 -2.04 19.00
C THR A 484 -21.64 -2.08 18.94
N LYS A 485 -20.98 -2.00 20.11
CA LYS A 485 -19.53 -2.17 20.24
C LYS A 485 -19.12 -3.58 19.76
N PRO A 486 -18.06 -3.72 18.93
CA PRO A 486 -17.55 -5.02 18.53
C PRO A 486 -17.11 -5.85 19.73
N ALA A 487 -17.37 -7.17 19.69
CA ALA A 487 -16.80 -8.11 20.65
C ALA A 487 -15.26 -8.09 20.56
N LEU A 488 -14.58 -8.27 21.70
CA LEU A 488 -13.12 -8.19 21.80
C LEU A 488 -12.40 -9.40 21.22
#